data_AF-A0A8S3QYS1-F1
#
_entry.id   AF-A0A8S3QYS1-F1
#
_cell.length_a   1.000
_cell.length_b   1.000
_cell.length_c   1.000
_cell.angle_alpha   90.00
_cell.angle_beta   90.00
_cell.angle_gamma   90.00
#
_symmetry.space_group_name_H-M   'P 1'
#
loop_
_entity.id
_entity.type
_entity.pdbx_description
1 polymer ?
#
loop_
_entity_poly.entity_id
_entity_poly.type
_entity_poly.pdbx_seq_one_letter_code
_entity_poly.pdbx_strand_id
1 'polypeptide(L)'
;MGVTTSKKGQKPVQPTQPPYNGIPCDYEFLRIDIPFTIQMNLSFLSNPNMQMATSDPNAYIPHLIQMYDLGYRLLSFKLSPGSIKSSGFMSMTSTTTRRAQAIFRKNEPKFQPDERFSLQIIKSSIESGTFLTGVHSMSQASSQTQTQTQHLYKMINDYAYKGCRLRCIEITGCYRPPQDLNMYGPQTMGVGSGMAYGQGHLNSKSRIYGVDLFFEIPQHPSPELYQYQAVPLKLTAQLNVSMGFGGPNHTWGLQLDWQGVMNHYLGTGWRLIEVFNDMSSDTSTGMTGFGSRSTTSNLNIIFIFEKSQSRLNDNTPMYEGTMVEYEAPGSVSAGISMSTMVINTNWDNVIANMGIQGWELITILQTPATTTKLQFMGVSMTSLMWMFFQRQIVSASLPPLEFDPPSPMFPEKQ
;
A
#
# COMPACT_ATOMS: atom_id res chain seq x y z
N MET A 1 28.21 17.48 -29.66
CA MET A 1 28.06 16.14 -30.27
C MET A 1 28.88 15.16 -29.45
N GLY A 2 28.22 14.17 -28.86
CA GLY A 2 28.85 13.19 -27.98
C GLY A 2 27.79 12.35 -27.29
N VAL A 3 27.18 11.46 -28.06
CA VAL A 3 26.19 10.47 -27.58
C VAL A 3 26.95 9.37 -26.86
N THR A 4 26.71 9.18 -25.56
CA THR A 4 27.18 8.01 -24.83
C THR A 4 26.05 7.00 -24.77
N THR A 5 26.11 6.02 -25.67
CA THR A 5 25.26 4.82 -25.65
C THR A 5 25.69 3.92 -24.49
N SER A 6 24.75 3.65 -23.58
CA SER A 6 24.92 2.67 -22.51
C SER A 6 25.03 1.26 -23.10
N LYS A 7 26.13 0.56 -22.80
CA LYS A 7 26.36 -0.84 -23.16
C LYS A 7 25.34 -1.71 -22.42
N LYS A 8 24.57 -2.48 -23.19
CA LYS A 8 23.75 -3.61 -22.71
C LYS A 8 24.64 -4.59 -21.93
N GLY A 9 24.54 -4.58 -20.61
CA GLY A 9 24.99 -5.68 -19.78
C GLY A 9 24.15 -6.91 -20.07
N GLN A 10 24.80 -8.03 -20.37
CA GLN A 10 24.14 -9.33 -20.54
C GLN A 10 23.40 -9.68 -19.24
N LYS A 11 22.08 -9.89 -19.35
CA LYS A 11 21.29 -10.52 -18.28
C LYS A 11 21.86 -11.93 -18.04
N PRO A 12 22.03 -12.38 -16.78
CA PRO A 12 22.25 -13.80 -16.52
C PRO A 12 21.08 -14.58 -17.15
N VAL A 13 21.42 -15.61 -17.93
CA VAL A 13 20.46 -16.50 -18.57
C VAL A 13 19.72 -17.25 -17.45
N GLN A 14 18.56 -16.74 -17.07
CA GLN A 14 17.60 -17.54 -16.30
C GLN A 14 17.24 -18.76 -17.16
N PRO A 15 17.20 -19.97 -16.59
CA PRO A 15 16.64 -21.12 -17.28
C PRO A 15 15.24 -20.74 -17.74
N THR A 16 15.00 -20.73 -19.05
CA THR A 16 13.68 -20.58 -19.64
C THR A 16 12.86 -21.81 -19.29
N GLN A 17 12.30 -21.84 -18.09
CA GLN A 17 11.12 -22.66 -17.83
C GLN A 17 10.01 -22.13 -18.74
N PRO A 18 9.22 -22.99 -19.41
CA PRO A 18 8.03 -22.55 -20.14
C PRO A 18 7.16 -21.72 -19.19
N PRO A 19 6.34 -20.77 -19.69
CA PRO A 19 5.47 -19.99 -18.83
C PRO A 19 4.47 -20.95 -18.17
N TYR A 20 4.83 -21.44 -17.00
CA TYR A 20 3.93 -22.19 -16.15
C TYR A 20 2.90 -21.17 -15.69
N ASN A 21 1.64 -21.39 -16.05
CA ASN A 21 0.55 -20.64 -15.42
C ASN A 21 0.35 -21.25 -14.04
N GLY A 22 0.44 -20.42 -13.00
CA GLY A 22 0.12 -20.84 -11.64
C GLY A 22 -1.31 -21.34 -11.55
N ILE A 23 -1.67 -21.89 -10.40
CA ILE A 23 -3.08 -22.19 -10.10
C ILE A 23 -3.88 -20.88 -10.19
N PRO A 24 -4.94 -20.80 -11.02
CA PRO A 24 -5.76 -19.61 -11.14
C PRO A 24 -6.27 -19.12 -9.79
N CYS A 25 -6.29 -17.80 -9.62
CA CYS A 25 -6.79 -17.15 -8.42
C CYS A 25 -8.14 -16.48 -8.72
N ASP A 26 -9.21 -17.04 -8.17
CA ASP A 26 -10.55 -16.44 -8.23
C ASP A 26 -10.69 -15.39 -7.13
N TYR A 27 -10.86 -14.14 -7.54
CA TYR A 27 -11.01 -12.99 -6.66
C TYR A 27 -12.47 -12.62 -6.44
N GLU A 28 -12.76 -12.15 -5.23
CA GLU A 28 -14.02 -11.50 -4.87
C GLU A 28 -13.73 -10.10 -4.32
N PHE A 29 -14.44 -9.10 -4.83
CA PHE A 29 -14.18 -7.69 -4.54
C PHE A 29 -15.33 -7.10 -3.73
N LEU A 30 -15.13 -6.95 -2.42
CA LEU A 30 -16.09 -6.32 -1.54
C LEU A 30 -15.78 -4.82 -1.42
N ARG A 31 -16.73 -3.98 -1.84
CA ARG A 31 -16.63 -2.52 -1.75
C ARG A 31 -17.59 -1.98 -0.71
N ILE A 32 -17.08 -1.11 0.16
CA ILE A 32 -17.83 -0.51 1.25
C ILE A 32 -17.55 1.00 1.23
N ASP A 33 -18.56 1.80 0.95
CA ASP A 33 -18.44 3.25 1.00
C ASP A 33 -18.62 3.72 2.46
N ILE A 34 -17.59 4.37 3.00
CA ILE A 34 -17.54 4.87 4.37
C ILE A 34 -17.65 6.41 4.31
N PRO A 35 -18.83 6.98 4.59
CA PRO A 35 -18.99 8.43 4.62
C PRO A 35 -18.35 9.01 5.88
N PHE A 36 -17.61 10.12 5.75
CA PHE A 36 -17.21 10.93 6.90
C PHE A 36 -17.17 12.42 6.52
N THR A 37 -17.51 13.28 7.48
CA THR A 37 -17.51 14.73 7.26
C THR A 37 -16.37 15.34 8.04
N ILE A 38 -15.52 16.10 7.34
CA ILE A 38 -14.49 16.93 7.96
C ILE A 38 -14.97 18.38 7.89
N GLN A 39 -15.11 19.03 9.05
CA GLN A 39 -15.30 20.47 9.11
C GLN A 39 -13.95 21.15 9.33
N MET A 40 -13.53 21.99 8.37
CA MET A 40 -12.35 22.84 8.50
C MET A 40 -12.81 24.29 8.65
N ASN A 41 -12.67 24.85 9.85
CA ASN A 41 -12.92 26.28 10.05
C ASN A 41 -11.67 27.05 9.59
N LEU A 42 -11.75 27.77 8.47
CA LEU A 42 -10.65 28.60 7.93
C LEU A 42 -10.61 29.97 8.61
N SER A 43 -10.92 30.04 9.91
CA SER A 43 -10.75 31.26 10.69
C SER A 43 -9.27 31.65 10.66
N PHE A 44 -8.96 32.85 10.15
CA PHE A 44 -7.63 33.48 10.04
C PHE A 44 -6.90 33.67 11.39
N LEU A 45 -7.44 33.12 12.47
CA LEU A 45 -6.85 33.01 13.79
C LEU A 45 -6.73 31.52 14.11
N SER A 46 -5.48 31.11 14.34
CA SER A 46 -5.02 29.82 14.85
C SER A 46 -6.05 29.05 15.70
N ASN A 47 -6.89 28.24 15.07
CA ASN A 47 -7.77 27.32 15.79
C ASN A 47 -7.17 25.90 15.71
N PRO A 48 -6.61 25.36 16.81
CA PRO A 48 -5.95 24.06 16.84
C PRO A 48 -6.91 22.86 16.81
N ASN A 49 -8.22 23.08 16.74
CA ASN A 49 -9.23 22.03 16.90
C ASN A 49 -9.69 21.38 15.57
N MET A 50 -8.74 20.95 14.73
CA MET A 50 -9.06 19.99 13.65
C MET A 50 -9.22 18.60 14.26
N GLN A 51 -10.44 18.24 14.64
CA GLN A 51 -10.77 16.84 14.96
C GLN A 51 -10.89 16.07 13.64
N MET A 52 -9.93 15.20 13.37
CA MET A 52 -10.04 14.24 12.28
C MET A 52 -10.66 12.95 12.84
N ALA A 53 -11.83 12.57 12.35
CA ALA A 53 -12.49 11.33 12.70
C ALA A 53 -11.86 10.16 11.93
N THR A 54 -11.51 9.08 12.64
CA THR A 54 -11.14 7.79 12.03
C THR A 54 -12.35 7.18 11.33
N SER A 55 -12.15 6.34 10.31
CA SER A 55 -13.24 5.50 9.79
C SER A 55 -13.76 4.60 10.91
N ASP A 56 -15.08 4.61 11.15
CA ASP A 56 -15.71 3.70 12.11
C ASP A 56 -15.43 2.25 11.67
N PRO A 57 -14.70 1.45 12.47
CA PRO A 57 -14.38 0.07 12.11
C PRO A 57 -15.65 -0.77 11.94
N ASN A 58 -16.73 -0.44 12.66
CA ASN A 58 -18.00 -1.14 12.54
C ASN A 58 -18.64 -0.97 11.17
N ALA A 59 -18.21 0.02 10.38
CA ALA A 59 -18.71 0.22 9.02
C ALA A 59 -18.28 -0.89 8.06
N TYR A 60 -17.16 -1.59 8.32
CA TYR A 60 -16.66 -2.62 7.41
C TYR A 60 -16.42 -3.99 8.06
N ILE A 61 -16.11 -4.06 9.35
CA ILE A 61 -15.76 -5.33 10.02
C ILE A 61 -16.81 -6.44 9.82
N PRO A 62 -18.12 -6.19 10.01
CA PRO A 62 -19.13 -7.25 9.86
C PRO A 62 -19.15 -7.85 8.45
N HIS A 63 -18.99 -7.00 7.44
CA HIS A 63 -18.94 -7.43 6.04
C HIS A 63 -17.69 -8.26 5.75
N LEU A 64 -16.54 -7.91 6.36
CA LEU A 64 -15.31 -8.70 6.19
C LEU A 64 -15.42 -10.08 6.85
N ILE A 65 -16.03 -10.16 8.04
CA ILE A 65 -16.22 -11.43 8.76
C ILE A 65 -17.18 -12.35 7.99
N GLN A 66 -18.26 -11.80 7.45
CA GLN A 66 -19.23 -12.57 6.65
C GLN A 66 -18.56 -13.30 5.45
N MET A 67 -17.54 -12.69 4.85
CA MET A 67 -16.79 -13.33 3.75
C MET A 67 -16.02 -14.58 4.22
N TYR A 68 -15.50 -14.58 5.45
CA TYR A 68 -14.86 -15.77 6.03
C TYR A 68 -15.85 -16.90 6.25
N ASP A 69 -17.08 -16.60 6.66
CA ASP A 69 -18.16 -17.59 6.80
C ASP A 69 -18.52 -18.24 5.44
N LEU A 70 -18.34 -17.50 4.34
CA LEU A 70 -18.53 -17.97 2.97
C LEU A 70 -17.30 -18.72 2.41
N GLY A 71 -16.23 -18.91 3.20
CA GLY A 71 -15.02 -19.61 2.81
C GLY A 71 -14.01 -18.76 2.02
N TYR A 72 -14.18 -17.44 2.01
CA TYR A 72 -13.23 -16.52 1.40
C TYR A 72 -12.15 -16.06 2.38
N ARG A 73 -10.99 -15.72 1.84
CA ARG A 73 -9.80 -15.31 2.61
C ARG A 73 -9.34 -13.95 2.16
N LEU A 74 -9.12 -13.06 3.13
CA LEU A 74 -8.66 -11.71 2.84
C LEU A 74 -7.22 -11.77 2.32
N LEU A 75 -6.99 -11.18 1.15
CA LEU A 75 -5.65 -10.97 0.61
C LEU A 75 -5.17 -9.55 0.91
N SER A 76 -5.98 -8.55 0.58
CA SER A 76 -5.62 -7.15 0.78
C SER A 76 -6.85 -6.32 1.13
N PHE A 77 -6.63 -5.27 1.91
CA PHE A 77 -7.64 -4.27 2.25
C PHE A 77 -7.08 -2.89 1.93
N LYS A 78 -7.83 -2.07 1.19
CA LYS A 78 -7.40 -0.73 0.76
C LYS A 78 -8.47 0.30 1.02
N LEU A 79 -8.07 1.44 1.55
CA LEU A 79 -8.91 2.63 1.66
C LEU A 79 -8.53 3.62 0.56
N SER A 80 -9.34 3.69 -0.49
CA SER A 80 -9.18 4.69 -1.54
C SER A 80 -10.01 5.94 -1.25
N PRO A 81 -9.54 7.14 -1.64
CA PRO A 81 -10.38 8.32 -1.65
C PRO A 81 -11.47 8.13 -2.72
N GLY A 82 -12.74 8.04 -2.31
CA GLY A 82 -13.86 7.88 -3.24
C GLY A 82 -14.26 9.23 -3.84
N SER A 83 -14.66 10.18 -3.00
CA SER A 83 -14.86 11.57 -3.42
C SER A 83 -14.61 12.54 -2.28
N ILE A 84 -14.07 13.73 -2.60
CA ILE A 84 -13.94 14.84 -1.66
C ILE A 84 -14.76 15.99 -2.22
N LYS A 85 -15.75 16.46 -1.47
CA LYS A 85 -16.55 17.65 -1.80
C LYS A 85 -16.28 18.73 -0.77
N SER A 86 -15.64 19.80 -1.19
CA SER A 86 -15.36 20.96 -0.34
C SER A 86 -16.32 22.10 -0.68
N SER A 87 -16.93 22.71 0.33
CA SER A 87 -17.87 23.83 0.19
C SER A 87 -17.62 24.91 1.24
N GLY A 88 -17.85 26.17 0.87
CA GLY A 88 -17.78 27.34 1.77
C GLY A 88 -16.53 28.22 1.58
N PHE A 89 -16.73 29.54 1.70
CA PHE A 89 -15.71 30.55 1.46
C PHE A 89 -14.95 30.97 2.74
N MET A 90 -15.61 30.93 3.91
CA MET A 90 -15.03 31.29 5.22
C MET A 90 -14.90 30.12 6.20
N SER A 91 -15.79 29.12 6.09
CA SER A 91 -15.70 27.84 6.77
C SER A 91 -15.80 26.77 5.70
N MET A 92 -14.74 25.99 5.52
CA MET A 92 -14.69 24.94 4.50
C MET A 92 -15.21 23.64 5.10
N THR A 93 -16.44 23.26 4.76
CA THR A 93 -16.94 21.92 5.05
C THR A 93 -16.51 21.00 3.92
N SER A 94 -15.69 20.00 4.25
CA SER A 94 -15.26 18.96 3.34
C SER A 94 -15.96 17.65 3.68
N THR A 95 -16.93 17.26 2.86
CA THR A 95 -17.53 15.92 2.95
C THR A 95 -16.67 14.97 2.13
N THR A 96 -16.10 13.96 2.78
CA THR A 96 -15.29 12.96 2.10
C THR A 96 -15.96 11.60 2.19
N THR A 97 -16.11 10.94 1.05
CA THR A 97 -16.46 9.52 1.00
C THR A 97 -15.17 8.74 0.78
N ARG A 98 -14.77 7.92 1.74
CA ARG A 98 -13.72 6.91 1.53
C ARG A 98 -14.38 5.64 1.01
N ARG A 99 -13.71 4.95 0.10
CA ARG A 99 -14.12 3.63 -0.36
C ARG A 99 -13.15 2.62 0.21
N ALA A 100 -13.63 1.79 1.14
CA ALA A 100 -12.95 0.59 1.53
C ALA A 100 -13.16 -0.46 0.44
N GLN A 101 -12.08 -1.12 0.03
CA GLN A 101 -12.14 -2.27 -0.84
C GLN A 101 -11.34 -3.41 -0.21
N ALA A 102 -12.04 -4.49 0.08
CA ALA A 102 -11.47 -5.73 0.53
C ALA A 102 -11.41 -6.70 -0.65
N ILE A 103 -10.24 -7.29 -0.86
CA ILE A 103 -9.98 -8.20 -1.96
C ILE A 103 -9.77 -9.57 -1.35
N PHE A 104 -10.67 -10.49 -1.70
CA PHE A 104 -10.69 -11.84 -1.20
C PHE A 104 -10.30 -12.83 -2.28
N ARG A 105 -9.82 -13.99 -1.85
CA ARG A 105 -9.69 -15.18 -2.67
C ARG A 105 -10.53 -16.30 -2.09
N LYS A 106 -11.19 -17.08 -2.95
CA LYS A 106 -11.80 -18.33 -2.52
C LYS A 106 -10.72 -19.39 -2.35
N ASN A 107 -10.68 -20.04 -1.20
CA ASN A 107 -9.77 -21.16 -1.02
C ASN A 107 -10.15 -22.29 -1.98
N GLU A 108 -9.14 -22.93 -2.59
CA GLU A 108 -9.38 -24.14 -3.35
C GLU A 108 -10.00 -25.22 -2.45
N PRO A 109 -10.83 -26.12 -3.00
CA PRO A 109 -11.41 -27.25 -2.27
C PRO A 109 -10.38 -28.25 -1.72
N LYS A 110 -9.07 -28.02 -1.92
CA LYS A 110 -7.97 -28.80 -1.31
C LYS A 110 -7.78 -28.51 0.18
N PHE A 111 -8.33 -27.41 0.69
CA PHE A 111 -8.36 -27.18 2.13
C PHE A 111 -9.29 -28.21 2.76
N GLN A 112 -8.79 -28.93 3.77
CA GLN A 112 -9.58 -29.94 4.45
C GLN A 112 -10.87 -29.28 4.99
N PRO A 113 -12.02 -29.99 5.02
CA PRO A 113 -13.28 -29.45 5.54
C PRO A 113 -13.19 -28.83 6.95
N ASP A 114 -12.16 -29.23 7.69
CA ASP A 114 -11.89 -28.82 9.08
C ASP A 114 -11.03 -27.55 9.19
N GLU A 115 -10.42 -27.08 8.08
CA GLU A 115 -9.59 -25.88 8.06
C GLU A 115 -10.44 -24.60 8.00
N ARG A 116 -11.02 -24.24 9.14
CA ARG A 116 -11.77 -22.98 9.33
C ARG A 116 -10.84 -21.87 9.82
N PHE A 117 -11.17 -20.63 9.46
CA PHE A 117 -10.40 -19.45 9.85
C PHE A 117 -11.34 -18.31 10.19
N SER A 118 -10.92 -17.42 11.08
CA SER A 118 -11.66 -16.20 11.42
C SER A 118 -10.75 -14.99 11.27
N LEU A 119 -11.33 -13.85 10.88
CA LEU A 119 -10.61 -12.58 10.80
C LEU A 119 -10.61 -11.87 12.16
N GLN A 120 -9.44 -11.39 12.57
CA GLN A 120 -9.27 -10.51 13.71
C GLN A 120 -8.54 -9.24 13.27
N ILE A 121 -9.07 -8.08 13.65
CA ILE A 121 -8.51 -6.78 13.28
C ILE A 121 -7.98 -6.12 14.54
N ILE A 122 -6.69 -5.79 14.53
CA ILE A 122 -6.01 -5.14 15.65
C ILE A 122 -5.68 -3.70 15.27
N LYS A 123 -6.10 -2.77 16.11
CA LYS A 123 -5.85 -1.34 15.93
C LYS A 123 -4.49 -0.96 16.51
N SER A 124 -3.78 -0.10 15.81
CA SER A 124 -2.57 0.57 16.25
C SER A 124 -2.53 2.01 15.72
N SER A 125 -1.45 2.71 16.00
CA SER A 125 -1.20 4.04 15.44
C SER A 125 0.28 4.29 15.22
N ILE A 126 0.62 4.98 14.14
CA ILE A 126 1.97 5.43 13.86
C ILE A 126 2.04 6.95 13.98
N GLU A 127 3.02 7.44 14.73
CA GLU A 127 3.27 8.88 14.89
C GLU A 127 4.28 9.34 13.85
N SER A 128 3.88 10.32 13.04
CA SER A 128 4.67 10.83 11.93
C SER A 128 4.96 12.31 12.14
N GLY A 129 6.22 12.71 11.93
CA GLY A 129 6.53 14.10 11.57
C GLY A 129 5.68 14.53 10.37
N THR A 130 5.46 15.82 10.17
CA THR A 130 4.60 16.36 9.10
C THR A 130 4.68 15.62 7.74
N PHE A 131 3.60 14.98 7.30
CA PHE A 131 3.45 14.53 5.91
C PHE A 131 2.07 14.88 5.35
N LEU A 132 2.04 15.44 4.14
CA LEU A 132 0.83 15.67 3.35
C LEU A 132 0.80 14.66 2.20
N THR A 133 -0.06 13.65 2.28
CA THR A 133 -0.38 12.75 1.17
C THR A 133 -1.31 13.46 0.20
N GLY A 134 -0.93 13.56 -1.07
CA GLY A 134 -1.77 14.10 -2.14
C GLY A 134 -1.68 15.62 -2.30
N VAL A 135 -1.23 16.02 -3.49
CA VAL A 135 -1.36 17.37 -4.09
C VAL A 135 -0.82 18.53 -3.22
N HIS A 136 0.48 18.79 -3.37
CA HIS A 136 1.21 20.03 -3.04
C HIS A 136 1.59 20.30 -1.57
N SER A 137 2.82 19.91 -1.23
CA SER A 137 3.70 20.68 -0.33
C SER A 137 4.91 21.16 -1.12
N MET A 138 4.69 22.12 -2.02
CA MET A 138 5.75 22.73 -2.83
C MET A 138 6.39 23.95 -2.14
N SER A 139 6.36 24.10 -0.82
CA SER A 139 6.90 25.32 -0.19
C SER A 139 7.92 25.15 0.93
N GLN A 140 8.27 23.93 1.33
CA GLN A 140 9.35 23.72 2.31
C GLN A 140 10.65 23.32 1.62
N ALA A 141 11.72 24.07 1.90
CA ALA A 141 13.04 23.93 1.30
C ALA A 141 13.72 22.59 1.67
N SER A 142 13.28 21.93 2.73
CA SER A 142 13.56 20.54 3.08
C SER A 142 12.59 20.14 4.19
N SER A 143 12.11 18.90 4.19
CA SER A 143 11.29 18.37 5.28
C SER A 143 11.65 16.93 5.53
N GLN A 144 12.02 16.62 6.76
CA GLN A 144 12.26 15.26 7.22
C GLN A 144 11.17 14.84 8.20
N THR A 145 10.63 13.66 7.95
CA THR A 145 9.59 13.01 8.72
C THR A 145 10.05 11.61 9.01
N GLN A 146 10.13 11.28 10.30
CA GLN A 146 10.43 9.95 10.78
C GLN A 146 9.24 9.43 11.55
N THR A 147 8.85 8.20 11.25
CA THR A 147 7.77 7.49 11.92
C THR A 147 8.33 6.35 12.78
N GLN A 148 7.73 6.11 13.95
CA GLN A 148 8.09 4.96 14.80
C GLN A 148 7.16 3.76 14.54
N THR A 149 7.65 2.76 13.80
CA THR A 149 6.89 1.54 13.45
C THR A 149 7.32 0.28 14.20
N GLN A 150 8.30 0.35 15.09
CA GLN A 150 8.82 -0.81 15.82
C GLN A 150 7.75 -1.59 16.59
N HIS A 151 6.76 -0.87 17.15
CA HIS A 151 5.64 -1.48 17.87
C HIS A 151 4.76 -2.33 16.95
N LEU A 152 4.61 -1.98 15.66
CA LEU A 152 3.82 -2.78 14.71
C LEU A 152 4.45 -4.16 14.53
N TYR A 153 5.78 -4.26 14.42
CA TYR A 153 6.46 -5.54 14.29
C TYR A 153 6.38 -6.37 15.56
N LYS A 154 6.48 -5.72 16.72
CA LYS A 154 6.26 -6.41 17.98
C LYS A 154 4.86 -7.03 18.01
N MET A 155 3.83 -6.28 17.62
CA MET A 155 2.47 -6.80 17.52
C MET A 155 2.34 -7.95 16.52
N ILE A 156 2.95 -7.84 15.33
CA ILE A 156 2.96 -8.92 14.34
C ILE A 156 3.54 -10.19 14.95
N ASN A 157 4.69 -10.11 15.60
CA ASN A 157 5.33 -11.26 16.24
C ASN A 157 4.50 -11.80 17.41
N ASP A 158 3.97 -10.94 18.29
CA ASP A 158 3.16 -11.35 19.45
C ASP A 158 1.89 -12.11 19.04
N TYR A 159 1.26 -11.72 17.91
CA TYR A 159 0.11 -12.43 17.36
C TYR A 159 0.52 -13.69 16.58
N ALA A 160 1.65 -13.66 15.86
CA ALA A 160 2.22 -14.83 15.21
C ALA A 160 2.54 -15.96 16.20
N TYR A 161 3.09 -15.64 17.37
CA TYR A 161 3.33 -16.61 18.45
C TYR A 161 2.05 -17.25 18.99
N LYS A 162 0.89 -16.61 18.81
CA LYS A 162 -0.43 -17.17 19.18
C LYS A 162 -1.06 -17.97 18.04
N GLY A 163 -0.33 -18.21 16.94
CA GLY A 163 -0.83 -18.91 15.76
C GLY A 163 -1.66 -18.05 14.82
N CYS A 164 -1.71 -16.72 15.02
CA CYS A 164 -2.38 -15.82 14.09
C CYS A 164 -1.47 -15.55 12.88
N ARG A 165 -2.04 -15.45 11.69
CA ARG A 165 -1.32 -15.13 10.45
C ARG A 165 -1.66 -13.74 9.98
N LEU A 166 -0.67 -12.89 9.71
CA LEU A 166 -0.89 -11.57 9.14
C LEU A 166 -1.40 -11.68 7.70
N ARG A 167 -2.39 -10.86 7.34
CA ARG A 167 -2.91 -10.74 5.96
C ARG A 167 -2.54 -9.45 5.30
N CYS A 168 -2.82 -8.32 5.93
CA CYS A 168 -2.45 -7.01 5.41
C CYS A 168 -2.39 -5.97 6.54
N ILE A 169 -1.83 -4.82 6.23
CA ILE A 169 -1.74 -3.65 7.09
C ILE A 169 -2.23 -2.44 6.32
N GLU A 170 -3.18 -1.70 6.88
CA GLU A 170 -3.75 -0.52 6.22
C GLU A 170 -3.80 0.70 7.15
N ILE A 171 -3.46 1.87 6.61
CA ILE A 171 -3.64 3.14 7.31
C ILE A 171 -5.12 3.55 7.20
N THR A 172 -5.84 3.49 8.30
CA THR A 172 -7.30 3.70 8.33
C THR A 172 -7.74 5.09 8.72
N GLY A 173 -6.85 5.89 9.31
CA GLY A 173 -7.18 7.25 9.70
C GLY A 173 -5.95 8.11 9.91
N CYS A 174 -6.18 9.41 10.06
CA CYS A 174 -5.21 10.33 10.63
C CYS A 174 -5.93 11.16 11.69
N TYR A 175 -5.26 11.43 12.79
CA TYR A 175 -5.70 12.22 13.92
C TYR A 175 -4.64 13.27 14.23
N ARG A 176 -5.09 14.49 14.52
CA ARG A 176 -4.26 15.53 15.12
C ARG A 176 -4.78 15.73 16.54
N PRO A 177 -3.97 15.47 17.58
CA PRO A 177 -4.40 15.78 18.94
C PRO A 177 -4.68 17.29 19.07
N PRO A 178 -5.81 17.70 19.68
CA PRO A 178 -6.07 19.09 20.02
C PRO A 178 -4.96 19.54 20.98
N GLN A 179 -4.41 20.72 20.73
CA GLN A 179 -3.34 21.27 21.56
C GLN A 179 -3.90 21.68 22.93
N ASP A 180 -3.22 21.29 24.00
CA ASP A 180 -3.22 22.07 25.24
C ASP A 180 -2.75 23.50 24.91
N LEU A 181 -3.58 24.47 25.27
CA LEU A 181 -3.55 25.87 24.81
C LEU A 181 -2.38 26.73 25.32
N ASN A 182 -1.38 26.15 25.98
CA ASN A 182 -0.34 26.90 26.68
C ASN A 182 1.05 26.35 26.37
N MET A 183 1.71 26.85 25.32
CA MET A 183 3.16 27.13 25.32
C MET A 183 3.60 27.65 23.94
N TYR A 184 4.29 28.80 23.98
CA TYR A 184 4.96 29.55 22.90
C TYR A 184 4.14 30.66 22.23
N GLY A 185 4.62 31.89 22.45
CA GLY A 185 3.96 33.18 22.22
C GLY A 185 3.84 33.65 20.76
N PRO A 186 3.51 34.94 20.56
CA PRO A 186 3.01 35.46 19.29
C PRO A 186 4.14 35.52 18.25
N GLN A 187 4.04 34.75 17.17
CA GLN A 187 4.87 34.93 15.98
C GLN A 187 4.10 35.70 14.91
N THR A 188 4.68 36.83 14.52
CA THR A 188 4.20 37.78 13.51
C THR A 188 4.25 37.16 12.11
N MET A 189 3.11 37.00 11.45
CA MET A 189 3.01 36.48 10.07
C MET A 189 2.96 37.63 9.07
N GLY A 190 3.93 37.66 8.14
CA GLY A 190 3.99 38.61 7.03
C GLY A 190 2.86 38.42 6.02
N VAL A 191 2.29 39.53 5.57
CA VAL A 191 1.17 39.63 4.64
C VAL A 191 1.70 39.54 3.20
N GLY A 192 1.44 38.44 2.48
CA GLY A 192 1.75 38.38 1.04
C GLY A 192 2.00 37.00 0.42
N SER A 193 1.07 36.04 0.55
CA SER A 193 0.99 34.82 -0.30
C SER A 193 -0.38 34.13 -0.17
N GLY A 194 -1.44 34.92 0.01
CA GLY A 194 -2.80 34.39 0.12
C GLY A 194 -3.36 34.14 -1.27
N MET A 195 -3.53 32.86 -1.64
CA MET A 195 -4.45 32.29 -2.67
C MET A 195 -4.02 30.88 -3.12
N ALA A 196 -2.97 30.29 -2.52
CA ALA A 196 -2.71 28.85 -2.61
C ALA A 196 -3.01 28.22 -1.24
N TYR A 197 -4.05 27.39 -1.21
CA TYR A 197 -4.56 26.59 -0.09
C TYR A 197 -3.60 26.42 1.11
N GLY A 198 -3.99 26.97 2.26
CA GLY A 198 -3.54 26.52 3.57
C GLY A 198 -2.07 26.73 3.91
N GLN A 199 -1.44 27.81 3.43
CA GLN A 199 -0.07 28.17 3.80
C GLN A 199 -0.03 28.95 5.13
N GLY A 200 -0.55 28.35 6.20
CA GLY A 200 -0.18 28.73 7.56
C GLY A 200 1.14 28.04 7.91
N HIS A 201 2.06 28.71 8.60
CA HIS A 201 3.30 28.10 9.07
C HIS A 201 3.01 26.85 9.93
N LEU A 202 3.12 25.67 9.32
CA LEU A 202 2.90 24.34 9.92
C LEU A 202 4.12 23.86 10.74
N ASN A 203 4.83 24.76 11.41
CA ASN A 203 5.77 24.38 12.46
C ASN A 203 4.98 24.07 13.74
N SER A 204 4.25 22.95 13.78
CA SER A 204 3.88 22.31 15.05
C SER A 204 3.26 20.91 14.89
N LYS A 205 4.08 19.93 15.33
CA LYS A 205 3.72 18.68 16.02
C LYS A 205 3.14 17.53 15.18
N SER A 206 3.51 16.32 15.63
CA SER A 206 3.26 14.99 15.10
C SER A 206 1.81 14.77 14.62
N ARG A 207 1.64 14.09 13.48
CA ARG A 207 0.38 13.51 13.01
C ARG A 207 0.33 12.06 13.48
N ILE A 208 -0.80 11.65 14.06
CA ILE A 208 -1.02 10.26 14.46
C ILE A 208 -1.84 9.59 13.35
N TYR A 209 -1.31 8.58 12.68
CA TYR A 209 -2.05 7.79 11.70
C TYR A 209 -2.58 6.52 12.37
N GLY A 210 -3.89 6.28 12.27
CA GLY A 210 -4.49 5.02 12.71
C GLY A 210 -4.14 3.91 11.73
N VAL A 211 -3.76 2.74 12.24
CA VAL A 211 -3.34 1.58 11.46
C VAL A 211 -4.15 0.37 11.89
N ASP A 212 -4.62 -0.40 10.92
CA ASP A 212 -5.29 -1.68 11.14
C ASP A 212 -4.38 -2.81 10.67
N LEU A 213 -4.16 -3.79 11.54
CA LEU A 213 -3.50 -5.03 11.22
C LEU A 213 -4.56 -6.12 11.12
N PHE A 214 -4.65 -6.75 9.95
CA PHE A 214 -5.61 -7.81 9.67
C PHE A 214 -4.92 -9.14 9.91
N PHE A 215 -5.34 -9.85 10.95
CA PHE A 215 -4.88 -11.19 11.26
C PHE A 215 -5.95 -12.21 10.97
N GLU A 216 -5.48 -13.39 10.65
CA GLU A 216 -6.30 -14.55 10.47
C GLU A 216 -5.98 -15.57 11.56
N ILE A 217 -7.02 -16.09 12.20
CA ILE A 217 -6.91 -17.07 13.27
C ILE A 217 -7.37 -18.42 12.72
N PRO A 218 -6.48 -19.42 12.62
CA PRO A 218 -6.87 -20.78 12.32
C PRO A 218 -7.70 -21.38 13.46
N GLN A 219 -8.77 -22.08 13.11
CA GLN A 219 -9.71 -22.72 14.05
C GLN A 219 -9.52 -24.25 14.14
N HIS A 220 -8.53 -24.79 13.42
CA HIS A 220 -8.19 -26.21 13.42
C HIS A 220 -7.10 -26.53 14.46
N PRO A 221 -7.02 -27.77 14.96
CA PRO A 221 -5.97 -28.17 15.90
C PRO A 221 -4.58 -28.09 15.25
N SER A 222 -3.60 -27.61 16.02
CA SER A 222 -2.18 -27.52 15.61
C SER A 222 -1.91 -26.67 14.36
N PRO A 223 -2.22 -25.36 14.39
CA PRO A 223 -1.94 -24.49 13.26
C PRO A 223 -0.45 -24.34 12.97
N GLU A 224 -0.10 -24.22 11.69
CA GLU A 224 1.25 -23.84 11.25
C GLU A 224 1.59 -22.44 11.79
N LEU A 225 2.73 -22.34 12.46
CA LEU A 225 3.26 -21.06 12.95
C LEU A 225 4.12 -20.40 11.87
N TYR A 226 4.12 -19.06 11.85
CA TYR A 226 4.86 -18.27 10.87
C TYR A 226 5.84 -17.33 11.57
N GLN A 227 7.01 -17.15 10.97
CA GLN A 227 7.95 -16.11 11.32
C GLN A 227 7.91 -14.99 10.28
N TYR A 228 8.10 -13.76 10.75
CA TYR A 228 8.00 -12.56 9.92
C TYR A 228 9.35 -11.85 9.84
N GLN A 229 9.66 -11.33 8.65
CA GLN A 229 10.81 -10.49 8.42
C GLN A 229 10.36 -9.18 7.75
N ALA A 230 10.72 -8.07 8.38
CA ALA A 230 10.46 -6.74 7.85
C ALA A 230 11.73 -6.14 7.25
N VAL A 231 11.64 -5.68 6.01
CA VAL A 231 12.76 -5.20 5.22
C VAL A 231 12.47 -3.76 4.80
N PRO A 232 13.00 -2.76 5.53
CA PRO A 232 12.83 -1.36 5.17
C PRO A 232 13.68 -1.03 3.94
N LEU A 233 13.07 -0.37 2.96
CA LEU A 233 13.65 0.06 1.72
C LEU A 233 13.34 1.53 1.46
N LYS A 234 14.21 2.18 0.71
CA LYS A 234 14.04 3.57 0.32
C LYS A 234 13.47 3.66 -1.09
N LEU A 235 12.23 4.13 -1.22
CA LEU A 235 11.66 4.54 -2.50
C LEU A 235 12.03 6.00 -2.76
N THR A 236 12.79 6.25 -3.82
CA THR A 236 13.11 7.62 -4.24
C THR A 236 12.14 8.06 -5.33
N ALA A 237 11.34 9.08 -5.05
CA ALA A 237 10.41 9.68 -5.99
C ALA A 237 10.90 11.08 -6.38
N GLN A 238 11.15 11.29 -7.66
CA GLN A 238 11.61 12.57 -8.20
C GLN A 238 10.54 13.18 -9.08
N LEU A 239 10.02 14.35 -8.69
CA LEU A 239 9.16 15.19 -9.51
C LEU A 239 10.00 16.27 -10.19
N ASN A 240 10.00 16.29 -11.51
CA ASN A 240 10.54 17.39 -12.28
C ASN A 240 9.38 18.21 -12.84
N VAL A 241 9.42 19.51 -12.55
CA VAL A 241 8.48 20.51 -13.06
C VAL A 241 9.26 21.42 -14.00
N SER A 242 8.89 21.45 -15.27
CA SER A 242 9.42 22.39 -16.25
C SER A 242 8.33 23.35 -16.71
N MET A 243 8.70 24.61 -16.88
CA MET A 243 7.79 25.65 -17.41
C MET A 243 7.98 25.72 -18.92
N GLY A 244 6.96 25.30 -19.69
CA GLY A 244 6.96 25.36 -21.15
C GLY A 244 5.89 26.31 -21.71
N PHE A 245 6.01 26.64 -23.01
CA PHE A 245 4.94 27.28 -23.79
C PHE A 245 3.74 26.32 -23.88
N GLY A 246 2.86 26.35 -22.89
CA GLY A 246 1.78 25.38 -22.69
C GLY A 246 1.44 25.10 -21.22
N GLY A 247 2.24 25.62 -20.28
CA GLY A 247 2.03 25.46 -18.83
C GLY A 247 3.09 24.57 -18.19
N PRO A 248 2.94 24.28 -16.88
CA PRO A 248 3.86 23.40 -16.16
C PRO A 248 3.72 21.96 -16.64
N ASN A 249 4.83 21.36 -17.07
CA ASN A 249 4.92 19.93 -17.36
C ASN A 249 5.49 19.21 -16.13
N HIS A 250 4.80 18.16 -15.69
CA HIS A 250 5.19 17.34 -14.55
C HIS A 250 5.67 15.97 -15.03
N THR A 251 6.90 15.58 -14.69
CA THR A 251 7.40 14.22 -14.91
C THR A 251 7.84 13.60 -13.59
N TRP A 252 7.48 12.34 -13.39
CA TRP A 252 7.86 11.58 -12.21
C TRP A 252 8.88 10.50 -12.59
N GLY A 253 9.92 10.36 -11.78
CA GLY A 253 10.79 9.19 -11.74
C GLY A 253 10.63 8.49 -10.40
N LEU A 254 10.33 7.19 -10.42
CA LEU A 254 10.31 6.35 -9.22
C LEU A 254 11.48 5.38 -9.27
N GLN A 255 12.27 5.31 -8.20
CA GLN A 255 13.41 4.42 -8.09
C GLN A 255 13.30 3.57 -6.82
N LEU A 256 13.13 2.26 -7.03
CA LEU A 256 13.16 1.22 -6.01
C LEU A 256 13.59 -0.09 -6.68
N ASP A 257 14.58 -0.78 -6.13
CA ASP A 257 14.96 -2.14 -6.58
C ASP A 257 14.05 -3.20 -5.96
N TRP A 258 12.78 -3.17 -6.35
CA TRP A 258 11.78 -4.11 -5.84
C TRP A 258 12.11 -5.54 -6.29
N GLN A 259 12.62 -5.71 -7.52
CA GLN A 259 12.90 -7.02 -8.10
C GLN A 259 14.06 -7.70 -7.38
N GLY A 260 15.15 -6.97 -7.09
CA GLY A 260 16.28 -7.49 -6.33
C GLY A 260 15.86 -7.99 -4.94
N VAL A 261 15.04 -7.20 -4.23
CA VAL A 261 14.57 -7.56 -2.89
C VAL A 261 13.62 -8.75 -2.95
N MET A 262 12.62 -8.74 -3.85
CA MET A 262 11.70 -9.87 -3.98
C MET A 262 12.43 -11.15 -4.37
N ASN A 263 13.36 -11.11 -5.34
CA ASN A 263 14.12 -12.29 -5.75
C ASN A 263 14.96 -12.88 -4.61
N HIS A 264 15.53 -12.04 -3.75
CA HIS A 264 16.32 -12.49 -2.60
C HIS A 264 15.48 -13.32 -1.61
N TYR A 265 14.30 -12.79 -1.23
CA TYR A 265 13.45 -13.44 -0.23
C TYR A 265 12.61 -14.58 -0.81
N LEU A 266 11.94 -14.37 -1.95
CA LEU A 266 11.14 -15.41 -2.59
C LEU A 266 12.01 -16.60 -3.03
N GLY A 267 13.25 -16.32 -3.48
CA GLY A 267 14.26 -17.33 -3.81
C GLY A 267 14.84 -18.09 -2.62
N THR A 268 14.49 -17.72 -1.39
CA THR A 268 14.91 -18.42 -0.15
C THR A 268 13.72 -18.96 0.64
N GLY A 269 12.59 -19.17 -0.06
CA GLY A 269 11.39 -19.81 0.49
C GLY A 269 10.49 -18.89 1.32
N TRP A 270 10.78 -17.59 1.38
CA TRP A 270 9.90 -16.61 2.01
C TRP A 270 8.75 -16.24 1.09
N ARG A 271 7.62 -15.82 1.68
CA ARG A 271 6.43 -15.34 1.00
C ARG A 271 6.24 -13.85 1.27
N LEU A 272 5.92 -13.04 0.27
CA LEU A 272 5.58 -11.64 0.48
C LEU A 272 4.13 -11.53 0.99
N ILE A 273 3.90 -10.69 2.00
CA ILE A 273 2.57 -10.50 2.61
C ILE A 273 2.09 -9.06 2.51
N GLU A 274 2.98 -8.10 2.68
CA GLU A 274 2.61 -6.69 2.64
C GLU A 274 3.78 -5.83 2.15
N VAL A 275 3.45 -4.72 1.50
CA VAL A 275 4.38 -3.64 1.17
C VAL A 275 3.78 -2.37 1.77
N PHE A 276 4.29 -2.00 2.94
CA PHE A 276 3.72 -0.96 3.78
C PHE A 276 4.52 0.35 3.65
N ASN A 277 3.84 1.47 3.40
CA ASN A 277 4.45 2.79 3.51
C ASN A 277 4.28 3.29 4.94
N ASP A 278 5.39 3.47 5.67
CA ASP A 278 5.33 3.90 7.06
C ASP A 278 5.18 5.42 7.25
N MET A 279 4.98 6.15 6.16
CA MET A 279 4.84 7.60 6.15
C MET A 279 6.12 8.37 6.53
N SER A 280 7.24 7.68 6.76
CA SER A 280 8.55 8.35 6.90
C SER A 280 8.97 8.88 5.54
N SER A 281 9.35 10.15 5.50
CA SER A 281 9.76 10.80 4.26
C SER A 281 10.87 11.81 4.48
N ASP A 282 11.82 11.89 3.55
CA ASP A 282 12.77 12.99 3.46
C ASP A 282 12.63 13.65 2.09
N THR A 283 12.16 14.90 2.08
CA THR A 283 11.91 15.66 0.85
C THR A 283 12.87 16.83 0.74
N SER A 284 13.53 16.93 -0.41
CA SER A 284 14.36 18.06 -0.80
C SER A 284 13.82 18.69 -2.09
N THR A 285 13.90 20.02 -2.17
CA THR A 285 13.56 20.77 -3.37
C THR A 285 14.80 21.49 -3.88
N GLY A 286 15.06 21.41 -5.18
CA GLY A 286 16.08 22.22 -5.85
C GLY A 286 15.53 22.94 -7.08
N MET A 287 16.17 24.06 -7.46
CA MET A 287 16.01 24.65 -8.78
C MET A 287 17.00 23.98 -9.75
N THR A 288 16.51 23.52 -10.90
CA THR A 288 17.33 22.87 -11.92
C THR A 288 17.61 23.76 -13.13
N GLY A 289 17.07 24.98 -13.14
CA GLY A 289 17.27 25.99 -14.20
C GLY A 289 16.28 27.15 -14.11
N PHE A 290 16.26 28.03 -15.12
CA PHE A 290 15.32 29.16 -15.18
C PHE A 290 13.88 28.65 -15.28
N GLY A 291 13.11 28.82 -14.22
CA GLY A 291 11.71 28.37 -14.14
C GLY A 291 11.51 26.85 -13.97
N SER A 292 12.56 26.04 -13.87
CA SER A 292 12.44 24.59 -13.64
C SER A 292 12.76 24.21 -12.19
N ARG A 293 11.94 23.33 -11.62
CA ARG A 293 12.05 22.85 -10.24
C ARG A 293 12.09 21.33 -10.21
N SER A 294 12.96 20.78 -9.37
CA SER A 294 12.97 19.35 -9.06
C SER A 294 12.67 19.17 -7.57
N THR A 295 11.84 18.19 -7.24
CA THR A 295 11.53 17.80 -5.87
C THR A 295 11.81 16.32 -5.74
N THR A 296 12.74 15.95 -4.87
CA THR A 296 13.07 14.56 -4.57
C THR A 296 12.50 14.21 -3.21
N SER A 297 11.66 13.18 -3.14
CA SER A 297 11.07 12.63 -1.92
C SER A 297 11.53 11.19 -1.73
N ASN A 298 12.15 10.94 -0.59
CA ASN A 298 12.62 9.65 -0.16
C ASN A 298 11.60 9.07 0.80
N LEU A 299 10.84 8.06 0.39
CA LEU A 299 9.84 7.39 1.23
C LEU A 299 10.42 6.09 1.79
N ASN A 300 10.10 5.77 3.05
CA ASN A 300 10.43 4.46 3.62
C ASN A 300 9.27 3.49 3.34
N ILE A 301 9.60 2.42 2.63
CA ILE A 301 8.68 1.35 2.24
C ILE A 301 9.17 0.07 2.88
N ILE A 302 8.28 -0.70 3.47
CA ILE A 302 8.62 -1.85 4.28
C ILE A 302 8.01 -3.08 3.63
N PHE A 303 8.86 -3.97 3.15
CA PHE A 303 8.45 -5.27 2.66
C PHE A 303 8.36 -6.22 3.83
N ILE A 304 7.19 -6.83 4.02
CA ILE A 304 6.94 -7.80 5.08
C ILE A 304 6.82 -9.18 4.44
N PHE A 305 7.77 -10.03 4.78
CA PHE A 305 7.81 -11.42 4.36
C PHE A 305 7.43 -12.33 5.52
N GLU A 306 6.86 -13.49 5.19
CA GLU A 306 6.62 -14.57 6.14
C GLU A 306 7.24 -15.88 5.67
N LYS A 307 7.58 -16.74 6.62
CA LYS A 307 8.03 -18.11 6.36
C LYS A 307 7.47 -19.04 7.43
N SER A 308 7.05 -20.23 7.03
CA SER A 308 6.56 -21.21 8.00
C SER A 308 7.71 -21.61 8.95
N GLN A 309 7.39 -21.73 10.24
CA GLN A 309 8.38 -22.00 11.27
C GLN A 309 9.01 -23.39 11.08
N SER A 310 8.25 -24.38 10.60
CA SER A 310 8.77 -25.72 10.29
C SER A 310 9.79 -25.72 9.15
N ARG A 311 9.78 -24.67 8.31
CA ARG A 311 10.64 -24.53 7.13
C ARG A 311 11.64 -23.39 7.22
N LEU A 312 11.88 -22.83 8.41
CA LEU A 312 12.73 -21.63 8.55
C LEU A 312 14.11 -21.80 7.91
N ASN A 313 14.70 -22.99 8.09
CA ASN A 313 16.03 -23.35 7.56
C ASN A 313 16.01 -23.94 6.13
N ASP A 314 14.83 -24.13 5.54
CA ASP A 314 14.68 -24.62 4.17
C ASP A 314 14.70 -23.45 3.19
N ASN A 315 15.78 -23.34 2.41
CA ASN A 315 15.96 -22.26 1.43
C ASN A 315 15.40 -22.60 0.04
N THR A 316 14.62 -23.66 -0.09
CA THR A 316 14.00 -24.04 -1.37
C THR A 316 13.09 -22.90 -1.86
N PRO A 317 13.29 -22.38 -3.09
CA PRO A 317 12.38 -21.40 -3.68
C PRO A 317 10.96 -21.95 -3.79
N MET A 318 10.00 -21.28 -3.16
CA MET A 318 8.59 -21.69 -3.15
C MET A 318 7.69 -20.73 -3.93
N TYR A 319 8.15 -19.49 -4.12
CA TYR A 319 7.35 -18.42 -4.70
C TYR A 319 8.15 -17.68 -5.75
N GLU A 320 7.44 -17.16 -6.74
CA GLU A 320 7.95 -16.13 -7.64
C GLU A 320 7.00 -14.93 -7.60
N GLY A 321 7.50 -13.76 -7.98
CA GLY A 321 6.74 -12.53 -7.85
C GLY A 321 6.93 -11.57 -9.01
N THR A 322 5.93 -10.72 -9.20
CA THR A 322 5.89 -9.71 -10.26
C THR A 322 5.18 -8.45 -9.76
N MET A 323 5.39 -7.35 -10.48
CA MET A 323 4.80 -6.06 -10.17
C MET A 323 4.14 -5.49 -11.42
N VAL A 324 2.95 -4.92 -11.26
CA VAL A 324 2.22 -4.25 -12.34
C VAL A 324 2.03 -2.80 -11.97
N GLU A 325 2.33 -1.91 -12.92
CA GLU A 325 2.03 -0.49 -12.81
C GLU A 325 0.56 -0.25 -13.18
N TYR A 326 -0.14 0.51 -12.34
CA TYR A 326 -1.52 0.90 -12.57
C TYR A 326 -1.69 2.41 -12.49
N GLU A 327 -2.25 2.98 -13.54
CA GLU A 327 -2.59 4.39 -13.61
C GLU A 327 -4.04 4.59 -13.20
N ALA A 328 -4.28 5.00 -11.96
CA ALA A 328 -5.61 5.29 -11.45
C ALA A 328 -6.09 6.66 -11.95
N PRO A 329 -7.13 6.73 -12.80
CA PRO A 329 -7.64 8.00 -13.28
C PRO A 329 -8.42 8.71 -12.17
N GLY A 330 -8.36 10.04 -12.18
CA GLY A 330 -9.07 10.91 -11.27
C GLY A 330 -9.39 12.25 -11.93
N SER A 331 -10.23 13.04 -11.28
CA SER A 331 -10.60 14.36 -11.73
C SER A 331 -10.81 15.30 -10.56
N VAL A 332 -10.51 16.57 -10.79
CA VAL A 332 -10.84 17.68 -9.91
C VAL A 332 -11.68 18.65 -10.71
N SER A 333 -12.93 18.83 -10.34
CA SER A 333 -13.78 19.92 -10.86
C SER A 333 -13.80 21.06 -9.84
N ALA A 334 -13.61 22.28 -10.33
CA ALA A 334 -13.67 23.49 -9.51
C ALA A 334 -14.85 24.33 -9.98
N GLY A 335 -15.89 24.42 -9.15
CA GLY A 335 -17.00 25.36 -9.30
C GLY A 335 -16.86 26.56 -8.35
N ILE A 336 -17.63 27.62 -8.61
CA ILE A 336 -17.60 28.90 -7.87
C ILE A 336 -17.79 28.73 -6.35
N SER A 337 -18.50 27.68 -5.91
CA SER A 337 -18.77 27.41 -4.49
C SER A 337 -18.38 26.00 -4.02
N MET A 338 -18.01 25.11 -4.94
CA MET A 338 -17.76 23.70 -4.63
C MET A 338 -16.65 23.14 -5.50
N SER A 339 -15.66 22.51 -4.88
CA SER A 339 -14.69 21.67 -5.58
C SER A 339 -14.97 20.20 -5.29
N THR A 340 -14.93 19.37 -6.33
CA THR A 340 -15.08 17.92 -6.21
C THR A 340 -13.84 17.24 -6.76
N MET A 341 -13.21 16.41 -5.93
CA MET A 341 -12.14 15.51 -6.34
C MET A 341 -12.65 14.08 -6.33
N VAL A 342 -12.40 13.33 -7.41
CA VAL A 342 -12.73 11.91 -7.54
C VAL A 342 -11.47 11.17 -7.96
N ILE A 343 -11.18 10.06 -7.29
CA ILE A 343 -10.17 9.09 -7.75
C ILE A 343 -10.92 7.80 -8.04
N ASN A 344 -10.70 7.25 -9.23
CA ASN A 344 -11.33 6.03 -9.67
C ASN A 344 -10.33 4.87 -9.58
N THR A 345 -10.56 3.97 -8.62
CA THR A 345 -9.74 2.79 -8.36
C THR A 345 -10.34 1.54 -9.00
N ASN A 346 -10.50 1.55 -10.33
CA ASN A 346 -11.07 0.44 -11.11
C ASN A 346 -9.99 -0.59 -11.50
N TRP A 347 -9.28 -1.13 -10.52
CA TRP A 347 -8.19 -2.08 -10.75
C TRP A 347 -8.64 -3.55 -10.85
N ASP A 348 -9.91 -3.85 -10.58
CA ASP A 348 -10.44 -5.23 -10.52
C ASP A 348 -10.10 -6.04 -11.77
N ASN A 349 -10.25 -5.45 -12.96
CA ASN A 349 -9.96 -6.14 -14.22
C ASN A 349 -8.48 -6.50 -14.34
N VAL A 350 -7.58 -5.64 -13.86
CA VAL A 350 -6.14 -5.93 -13.85
C VAL A 350 -5.85 -7.09 -12.91
N ILE A 351 -6.43 -7.06 -11.71
CA ILE A 351 -6.24 -8.12 -10.71
C ILE A 351 -6.83 -9.45 -11.19
N ALA A 352 -8.03 -9.45 -11.75
CA ALA A 352 -8.68 -10.64 -12.31
C ALA A 352 -7.86 -11.24 -13.46
N ASN A 353 -7.35 -10.42 -14.38
CA ASN A 353 -6.49 -10.87 -15.48
C ASN A 353 -5.18 -11.49 -14.99
N MET A 354 -4.60 -10.95 -13.92
CA MET A 354 -3.44 -11.54 -13.26
C MET A 354 -3.81 -12.87 -12.58
N GLY A 355 -4.99 -12.93 -11.94
CA GLY A 355 -5.54 -14.15 -11.35
C GLY A 355 -5.71 -15.31 -12.31
N ILE A 356 -6.20 -15.05 -13.52
CA ILE A 356 -6.32 -16.05 -14.59
C ILE A 356 -4.97 -16.67 -14.95
N GLN A 357 -3.88 -15.91 -14.84
CA GLN A 357 -2.50 -16.36 -15.07
C GLN A 357 -1.86 -17.03 -13.83
N GLY A 358 -2.64 -17.19 -12.76
CA GLY A 358 -2.23 -17.79 -11.50
C GLY A 358 -1.45 -16.87 -10.58
N TRP A 359 -1.48 -15.55 -10.82
CA TRP A 359 -0.87 -14.56 -9.93
C TRP A 359 -1.84 -14.18 -8.81
N GLU A 360 -1.41 -14.38 -7.57
CA GLU A 360 -2.08 -13.96 -6.34
C GLU A 360 -1.67 -12.53 -5.97
N LEU A 361 -2.63 -11.64 -5.77
CA LEU A 361 -2.42 -10.29 -5.29
C LEU A 361 -1.94 -10.32 -3.85
N ILE A 362 -0.89 -9.55 -3.58
CA ILE A 362 -0.40 -9.27 -2.23
C ILE A 362 -0.94 -7.95 -1.74
N THR A 363 -0.60 -6.87 -2.45
CA THR A 363 -0.99 -5.54 -2.02
C THR A 363 -0.97 -4.56 -3.19
N ILE A 364 -1.61 -3.42 -2.96
CA ILE A 364 -1.60 -2.27 -3.85
C ILE A 364 -0.92 -1.14 -3.08
N LEU A 365 0.26 -0.74 -3.55
CA LEU A 365 1.03 0.35 -3.00
C LEU A 365 0.68 1.64 -3.75
N GLN A 366 0.12 2.61 -3.04
CA GLN A 366 -0.04 3.95 -3.57
C GLN A 366 1.32 4.66 -3.60
N THR A 367 1.70 5.18 -4.77
CA THR A 367 2.94 5.96 -4.94
C THR A 367 2.64 7.46 -4.84
N PRO A 368 3.64 8.32 -4.57
CA PRO A 368 3.46 9.77 -4.63
C PRO A 368 3.30 10.29 -6.07
N ALA A 369 3.60 9.47 -7.08
CA ALA A 369 3.60 9.92 -8.47
C ALA A 369 2.17 10.17 -8.96
N THR A 370 1.87 11.44 -9.21
CA THR A 370 0.58 11.89 -9.72
C THR A 370 0.81 12.91 -10.83
N THR A 371 0.25 12.64 -12.00
CA THR A 371 0.25 13.58 -13.13
C THR A 371 -1.07 14.34 -13.17
N THR A 372 -1.01 15.59 -13.60
CA THR A 372 -2.17 16.47 -13.71
C THR A 372 -2.17 17.11 -15.08
N LYS A 373 -3.32 17.15 -15.75
CA LYS A 373 -3.51 17.88 -17.01
C LYS A 373 -4.68 18.85 -16.85
N LEU A 374 -4.45 20.09 -17.25
CA LEU A 374 -5.48 21.13 -17.24
C LEU A 374 -6.52 20.81 -18.33
N GLN A 375 -7.79 20.93 -17.98
CA GLN A 375 -8.93 20.84 -18.89
C GLN A 375 -9.77 22.11 -18.80
N PHE A 376 -10.61 22.37 -19.79
CA PHE A 376 -11.39 23.62 -19.91
C PHE A 376 -12.24 23.95 -18.66
N MET A 377 -12.71 22.96 -17.90
CA MET A 377 -13.48 23.15 -16.65
C MET A 377 -12.99 22.30 -15.47
N GLY A 378 -11.70 21.92 -15.45
CA GLY A 378 -11.16 21.11 -14.36
C GLY A 378 -9.73 20.64 -14.57
N VAL A 379 -9.29 19.73 -13.71
CA VAL A 379 -7.98 19.08 -13.80
C VAL A 379 -8.20 17.58 -13.85
N SER A 380 -7.77 16.91 -14.92
CA SER A 380 -7.65 15.45 -14.90
C SER A 380 -6.39 15.07 -14.15
N MET A 381 -6.48 14.07 -13.29
CA MET A 381 -5.40 13.57 -12.47
C MET A 381 -5.18 12.09 -12.78
N THR A 382 -3.93 11.64 -12.81
CA THR A 382 -3.62 10.21 -12.88
C THR A 382 -2.62 9.89 -11.78
N SER A 383 -3.00 9.01 -10.86
CA SER A 383 -2.13 8.55 -9.77
C SER A 383 -1.54 7.20 -10.12
N LEU A 384 -0.22 7.08 -10.07
CA LEU A 384 0.49 5.82 -10.29
C LEU A 384 0.45 4.97 -9.02
N MET A 385 0.10 3.70 -9.19
CA MET A 385 0.07 2.70 -8.14
C MET A 385 0.86 1.47 -8.59
N TRP A 386 1.43 0.75 -7.64
CA TRP A 386 2.11 -0.52 -7.90
C TRP A 386 1.32 -1.65 -7.27
N MET A 387 1.01 -2.67 -8.07
CA MET A 387 0.35 -3.88 -7.61
C MET A 387 1.39 -4.99 -7.53
N PHE A 388 1.55 -5.56 -6.35
CA PHE A 388 2.47 -6.67 -6.11
C PHE A 388 1.71 -7.98 -6.19
N PHE A 389 2.23 -8.90 -7.00
CA PHE A 389 1.69 -10.23 -7.17
C PHE A 389 2.76 -11.27 -6.89
N GLN A 390 2.32 -12.44 -6.46
CA GLN A 390 3.16 -13.62 -6.31
C GLN A 390 2.42 -14.88 -6.74
N ARG A 391 3.13 -15.97 -6.97
CA ARG A 391 2.53 -17.30 -7.14
C ARG A 391 3.48 -18.38 -6.66
N GLN A 392 2.91 -19.54 -6.34
CA GLN A 392 3.69 -20.68 -5.90
C GLN A 392 4.36 -21.36 -7.09
N ILE A 393 5.64 -21.72 -6.94
CA ILE A 393 6.37 -22.51 -7.92
C ILE A 393 5.90 -23.96 -7.78
N VAL A 394 5.21 -24.48 -8.79
CA VAL A 394 4.86 -25.90 -8.84
C VAL A 394 6.02 -26.64 -9.46
N SER A 395 6.87 -27.21 -8.62
CA SER A 395 7.98 -28.04 -9.08
C SER A 395 7.40 -29.31 -9.72
N ALA A 396 7.66 -29.55 -11.01
CA ALA A 396 7.14 -30.68 -11.78
C ALA A 396 7.77 -32.04 -11.42
N SER A 397 8.33 -32.19 -10.21
CA SER A 397 8.90 -33.45 -9.74
C SER A 397 7.97 -34.11 -8.71
N LEU A 398 6.93 -34.78 -9.19
CA LEU A 398 6.56 -36.02 -8.50
C LEU A 398 7.78 -36.94 -8.63
N PRO A 399 8.32 -37.53 -7.54
CA PRO A 399 9.24 -38.63 -7.70
C PRO A 399 8.57 -39.68 -8.61
N PRO A 400 9.30 -40.33 -9.53
CA PRO A 400 8.73 -41.45 -10.26
C PRO A 400 8.13 -42.39 -9.21
N LEU A 401 6.88 -42.80 -9.41
CA LEU A 401 6.36 -43.97 -8.71
C LEU A 401 7.35 -45.09 -9.02
N GLU A 402 8.25 -45.38 -8.07
CA GLU A 402 8.94 -46.66 -8.03
C GLU A 402 7.84 -47.69 -7.88
N PHE A 403 7.40 -48.24 -9.01
CA PHE A 403 6.75 -49.53 -9.02
C PHE A 403 7.80 -50.49 -8.49
N ASP A 404 7.73 -50.79 -7.19
CA ASP A 404 8.42 -51.95 -6.65
C ASP A 404 7.97 -53.15 -7.51
N PRO A 405 8.89 -53.79 -8.27
CA PRO A 405 8.53 -55.01 -8.96
C PRO A 405 8.06 -56.01 -7.90
N PRO A 406 6.97 -56.75 -8.15
CA PRO A 406 6.42 -57.69 -7.17
C PRO A 406 7.54 -58.62 -6.70
N SER A 407 7.70 -58.71 -5.38
CA SER A 407 8.71 -59.58 -4.77
C SER A 407 8.60 -60.98 -5.37
N PRO A 408 9.72 -61.62 -5.75
CA PRO A 408 9.67 -62.98 -6.25
C PRO A 408 9.05 -63.87 -5.18
N MET A 409 7.91 -64.48 -5.51
CA MET A 409 7.31 -65.54 -4.70
C MET A 409 8.31 -66.69 -4.65
N PHE A 410 8.99 -66.85 -3.51
CA PHE A 410 9.66 -68.09 -3.21
C PHE A 410 8.59 -69.14 -2.87
N PRO A 411 8.63 -70.34 -3.46
CA PRO A 411 7.74 -71.42 -3.05
C PRO A 411 8.07 -71.83 -1.61
N GLU A 412 7.02 -71.98 -0.79
CA GLU A 412 7.10 -72.57 0.54
C GLU A 412 7.79 -73.93 0.45
N LYS A 413 8.87 -74.11 1.22
CA LYS A 413 9.48 -75.42 1.42
C LYS A 413 8.50 -76.28 2.23
N GLN A 414 8.13 -77.42 1.64
CA GLN A 414 7.54 -78.56 2.36
C GLN A 414 8.60 -79.29 3.19
#